data_AF-A0A958MNG1-F1
#
_entry.id   AF-A0A958MNG1-F1
#
_cell.length_a   1.000
_cell.length_b   1.000
_cell.length_c   1.000
_cell.angle_alpha   90.00
_cell.angle_beta   90.00
_cell.angle_gamma   90.00
#
_symmetry.space_group_name_H-M   'P 1'
#
loop_
_entity.id
_entity.type
_entity.pdbx_description
1 polymer ?
#
loop_
_entity_poly.entity_id
_entity_poly.type
_entity_poly.pdbx_seq_one_letter_code
_entity_poly.pdbx_strand_id
1 'polypeptide(L)' 'MSAPNVSGVAALIRSQYPNLTASQVKHIIMDSGLPINTKVVVGESREIKNLTDISKSGKIVNAYNALIMAAQLASQ' A
#
# COMPACT_ATOMS: atom_id res chain seq x y z
N MET A 1 -1.05 -14.59 -4.01
CA MET A 1 -2.11 -14.07 -3.13
C MET A 1 -1.70 -12.71 -2.55
N SER A 2 -2.20 -11.59 -3.08
CA SER A 2 -1.86 -10.23 -2.57
C SER A 2 -2.92 -9.67 -1.61
N ALA A 3 -4.20 -9.87 -1.91
CA ALA A 3 -5.32 -9.37 -1.11
C ALA A 3 -5.26 -9.77 0.39
N PRO A 4 -5.08 -11.05 0.78
CA PRO A 4 -5.10 -11.41 2.21
C PRO A 4 -3.94 -10.80 3.01
N ASN A 5 -2.78 -10.60 2.41
CA ASN A 5 -1.65 -9.95 3.07
C ASN A 5 -1.96 -8.47 3.36
N VAL A 6 -2.54 -7.76 2.39
CA VAL A 6 -2.94 -6.35 2.58
C VAL A 6 -4.08 -6.24 3.59
N SER A 7 -5.03 -7.18 3.58
CA SER A 7 -6.10 -7.25 4.59
C SER A 7 -5.54 -7.43 6.01
N GLY A 8 -4.48 -8.22 6.20
CA GLY A 8 -3.79 -8.36 7.48
C GLY A 8 -3.18 -7.05 7.97
N VAL A 9 -2.56 -6.28 7.08
CA VAL A 9 -2.02 -4.94 7.41
C VAL A 9 -3.15 -3.96 7.75
N ALA A 10 -4.25 -3.98 7.00
CA ALA A 10 -5.42 -3.14 7.29
C ALA A 10 -6.05 -3.49 8.66
N ALA A 11 -6.13 -4.79 8.99
CA ALA A 11 -6.61 -5.25 10.28
C ALA A 11 -5.69 -4.78 11.42
N LEU A 12 -4.37 -4.84 11.23
CA LEU A 12 -3.39 -4.35 12.20
C LEU A 12 -3.54 -2.85 12.47
N ILE A 13 -3.68 -2.03 11.42
CA ILE A 13 -3.89 -0.58 11.55
C ILE A 13 -5.17 -0.29 12.34
N ARG A 14 -6.27 -0.96 12.00
CA ARG A 14 -7.57 -0.73 12.67
C ARG A 14 -7.62 -1.29 14.09
N SER A 15 -6.84 -2.32 14.39
CA SER A 15 -6.70 -2.84 15.76
C SER A 15 -6.02 -1.82 16.68
N GLN A 16 -5.03 -1.08 16.16
CA GLN A 16 -4.30 -0.06 16.93
C GLN A 16 -5.01 1.30 16.92
N TYR A 17 -5.69 1.64 15.83
CA TYR A 17 -6.31 2.94 15.60
C TYR A 17 -7.75 2.76 15.09
N PRO A 18 -8.70 2.33 15.95
CA PRO A 18 -10.06 1.96 15.55
C PRO A 18 -10.88 3.14 15.01
N ASN A 19 -10.51 4.38 15.35
CA ASN A 19 -11.20 5.60 14.93
C ASN A 19 -10.87 6.02 13.48
N LEU A 20 -9.87 5.40 12.85
CA LEU A 20 -9.53 5.70 11.46
C LEU A 20 -10.62 5.16 10.51
N THR A 21 -11.09 6.03 9.64
CA THR A 21 -12.05 5.68 8.59
C THR A 21 -11.42 4.75 7.54
N ALA A 22 -12.25 3.99 6.83
CA ALA A 22 -11.78 3.13 5.75
C ALA A 22 -11.01 3.91 4.66
N SER A 23 -11.40 5.16 4.41
CA SER A 23 -10.70 6.08 3.50
C SER A 23 -9.27 6.37 3.98
N GLN A 24 -9.11 6.72 5.26
CA GLN A 24 -7.79 6.99 5.86
C GLN A 24 -6.92 5.74 5.85
N VAL A 25 -7.47 4.57 6.21
CA VAL A 25 -6.73 3.30 6.17
C VAL A 25 -6.25 2.97 4.76
N LYS A 26 -7.09 3.17 3.74
CA LYS A 26 -6.70 3.02 2.33
C LYS A 26 -5.56 3.98 1.96
N HIS A 27 -5.67 5.25 2.34
CA HIS A 27 -4.64 6.25 2.06
C HIS A 27 -3.30 5.86 2.69
N ILE A 28 -3.31 5.47 3.97
CA ILE A 28 -2.13 4.98 4.70
C ILE A 28 -1.47 3.82 3.94
N ILE A 29 -2.23 2.80 3.56
CA ILE A 29 -1.68 1.61 2.88
C ILE A 29 -1.07 1.96 1.52
N MET A 30 -1.70 2.86 0.77
CA MET A 30 -1.23 3.27 -0.56
C MET A 30 0.05 4.11 -0.49
N ASP A 31 0.15 4.98 0.49
CA ASP A 31 1.21 5.99 0.53
C ASP A 31 2.44 5.56 1.32
N SER A 32 2.24 4.75 2.37
CA SER A 32 3.33 4.21 3.21
C SER A 32 4.15 3.08 2.55
N GLY A 33 3.71 2.59 1.39
CA GLY A 33 4.39 1.52 0.68
C GLY A 33 5.77 1.91 0.16
N LEU A 34 6.63 0.91 -0.03
CA LEU A 34 7.98 1.08 -0.57
C LEU A 34 7.95 1.09 -2.11
N PRO A 35 8.49 2.11 -2.78
CA PRO A 35 8.49 2.18 -4.24
C PRO A 35 9.34 1.07 -4.85
N ILE A 36 8.87 0.47 -5.94
CA ILE A 36 9.66 -0.47 -6.74
C ILE A 36 9.99 0.18 -8.09
N ASN A 37 11.28 0.31 -8.36
CA ASN A 37 11.77 0.73 -9.67
C ASN A 37 12.20 -0.50 -10.49
N THR A 38 11.21 -1.24 -10.98
CA THR A 38 11.42 -2.43 -11.81
C THR A 38 10.70 -2.29 -13.13
N LYS A 39 11.39 -2.70 -14.20
CA LYS A 39 10.81 -2.89 -15.52
C LYS A 39 10.14 -4.27 -15.59
N VAL A 40 8.89 -4.30 -16.03
CA VAL A 40 8.09 -5.52 -16.14
C VAL A 40 7.63 -5.72 -17.57
N VAL A 41 7.48 -6.99 -17.95
CA VAL A 41 6.94 -7.38 -19.25
C VAL A 41 5.41 -7.40 -19.14
N VAL A 42 4.74 -6.69 -20.04
CA VAL A 42 3.29 -6.49 -20.01
C VAL A 42 2.67 -7.02 -21.30
N GLY A 43 1.59 -7.79 -21.16
CA GLY A 43 0.80 -8.29 -22.28
C GLY A 43 1.51 -9.37 -23.11
N GLU A 44 0.82 -9.83 -24.15
CA GLU A 44 1.31 -10.86 -25.06
C GLU A 44 2.39 -10.33 -26.03
N SER A 45 2.36 -9.03 -26.32
CA SER A 45 3.36 -8.32 -27.15
C SER A 45 4.73 -8.14 -26.46
N ARG A 46 4.86 -8.57 -25.20
CA ARG A 46 6.08 -8.47 -24.39
C ARG A 46 6.65 -7.05 -24.28
N GLU A 47 5.79 -6.06 -24.17
CA GLU A 47 6.21 -4.68 -23.94
C GLU A 47 6.87 -4.51 -22.56
N ILE A 48 8.01 -3.82 -22.51
CA ILE A 48 8.70 -3.52 -21.26
C ILE A 48 8.24 -2.15 -20.76
N LYS A 49 7.57 -2.11 -19.61
CA LYS A 49 7.09 -0.87 -18.96
C LYS A 49 7.59 -0.78 -17.53
N ASN A 50 7.68 0.44 -16.98
CA ASN A 50 7.96 0.58 -15.56
C ASN A 50 6.72 0.16 -14.76
N LEU A 51 6.92 -0.50 -13.62
CA LEU A 51 5.81 -0.90 -12.76
C LEU A 51 4.98 0.30 -12.27
N THR A 52 5.62 1.46 -12.09
CA THR A 52 4.97 2.72 -11.72
C THR A 52 3.94 3.20 -12.73
N ASP A 53 4.11 2.86 -14.00
CA ASP A 53 3.24 3.34 -15.09
C ASP A 53 1.95 2.51 -15.18
N ILE A 54 1.96 1.30 -14.61
CA ILE A 54 0.85 0.34 -14.68
C ILE A 54 0.21 0.02 -13.32
N SER A 55 0.89 0.34 -12.22
CA SER A 55 0.42 0.12 -10.85
C SER A 55 -0.09 1.43 -10.24
N LYS A 56 -1.24 1.38 -9.57
CA LYS A 56 -1.83 2.58 -8.93
C LYS A 56 -0.92 3.24 -7.90
N SER A 57 -0.15 2.44 -7.15
CA SER A 57 0.81 2.96 -6.16
C SER A 57 2.26 2.83 -6.61
N GLY A 58 2.57 1.86 -7.48
CA GLY A 58 3.96 1.50 -7.80
C GLY A 58 4.75 0.99 -6.59
N LYS A 59 4.07 0.61 -5.50
CA LYS A 59 4.66 0.34 -4.18
C LYS A 59 4.30 -1.04 -3.63
N ILE A 60 5.21 -1.61 -2.84
CA ILE A 60 4.96 -2.78 -1.98
C ILE A 60 4.37 -2.31 -0.65
N VAL A 61 3.35 -3.01 -0.17
CA VAL A 61 2.78 -2.76 1.16
C VAL A 61 3.87 -2.86 2.25
N ASN A 62 3.90 -1.90 3.17
CA ASN A 62 4.84 -1.88 4.29
C ASN A 62 4.09 -1.61 5.60
N ALA A 63 4.03 -2.62 6.48
CA ALA A 63 3.28 -2.51 7.73
C ALA A 63 3.90 -1.52 8.74
N TYR A 64 5.22 -1.42 8.77
CA TYR A 64 5.94 -0.54 9.70
C TYR A 64 5.68 0.94 9.38
N ASN A 65 5.89 1.33 8.12
CA ASN A 65 5.59 2.69 7.66
C ASN A 65 4.11 3.02 7.77
N ALA A 66 3.24 2.04 7.50
CA ALA A 66 1.81 2.21 7.64
C ALA A 66 1.40 2.54 9.08
N LEU A 67 1.99 1.89 10.08
CA LEU A 67 1.73 2.19 11.50
C LEU A 67 2.26 3.57 11.91
N ILE A 68 3.44 3.98 11.42
CA ILE A 68 3.97 5.32 11.67
C ILE A 68 3.01 6.39 11.13
N MET A 69 2.57 6.23 9.89
CA MET A 69 1.64 7.18 9.25
C MET A 69 0.25 7.13 9.90
N ALA A 70 -0.22 5.94 10.32
CA ALA A 70 -1.45 5.79 11.06
C ALA A 70 -1.40 6.53 12.41
N ALA A 71 -0.28 6.44 13.13
CA ALA A 71 -0.08 7.15 14.39
C ALA A 71 -0.20 8.67 14.21
N GLN A 72 0.41 9.21 13.14
CA GLN A 72 0.35 10.64 12.83
C GLN A 72 -1.07 11.13 12.53
N LEU A 73 -1.83 10.34 11.74
CA LEU A 73 -3.21 10.68 11.39
C LEU A 73 -4.21 10.45 12.53
N ALA A 74 -3.93 9.51 13.44
CA ALA A 74 -4.77 9.25 14.61
C ALA A 74 -4.52 10.23 15.76
N SER A 75 -3.36 10.90 15.77
CA SER A 75 -3.04 11.97 16.73
C SER A 75 -3.55 13.36 16.31
N GLN A 76 -4.10 13.49 15.10
CA GLN A 76 -4.81 14.69 14.64
C GLN A 76 -6.28 14.61 15.01
#